data_AF-A0A7S3LDV8-F1
#
_entry.id   AF-A0A7S3LDV8-F1
#
_cell.length_a   1.000
_cell.length_b   1.000
_cell.length_c   1.000
_cell.angle_alpha   90.00
_cell.angle_beta   90.00
_cell.angle_gamma   90.00
#
_symmetry.space_group_name_H-M   'P 1'
#
loop_
_entity.id
_entity.type
_entity.pdbx_description
1 polymer ?
#
loop_
_entity_poly.entity_id
_entity_poly.type
_entity_poly.pdbx_seq_one_letter_code
_entity_poly.pdbx_strand_id
1 'polypeptide(L)'
;NTVKTQAAEAAAKKKRKGPALHDFQLFDLEKLNFYTKKENDLLNQKQEQLRTIKDVQNRALSAPSFGSGVAPGNSREELQKLAAELTASLETIKLTEEEEADKARLLAEGFPDWSRKDYRNFCTALERHGRYDFDAICRDVTNETGKDRAEIQRYFVAFFTHYTRVQ
;
A
#
# COMPACT_ATOMS: atom_id res chain seq x y z
N ASN A 1 -23.57 -18.90 -8.41
CA ASN A 1 -22.82 -18.37 -7.25
C ASN A 1 -21.32 -18.20 -7.48
N THR A 2 -20.65 -19.08 -8.23
CA THR A 2 -19.19 -19.08 -8.45
C THR A 2 -18.63 -17.81 -9.11
N VAL A 3 -19.36 -17.22 -10.08
CA VAL A 3 -18.94 -16.00 -10.79
C VAL A 3 -18.97 -14.75 -9.90
N LYS A 4 -19.96 -14.65 -8.98
CA LYS A 4 -20.03 -13.56 -8.00
C LYS A 4 -18.88 -13.63 -6.98
N THR A 5 -18.48 -14.84 -6.59
CA THR A 5 -17.36 -15.06 -5.65
C THR A 5 -16.01 -14.69 -6.28
N GLN A 6 -15.78 -15.07 -7.55
CA GLN A 6 -14.55 -14.70 -8.27
C GLN A 6 -14.44 -13.19 -8.53
N ALA A 7 -15.55 -12.52 -8.86
CA ALA A 7 -15.58 -11.06 -9.02
C ALA A 7 -15.30 -10.32 -7.71
N ALA A 8 -15.85 -10.80 -6.58
CA ALA A 8 -15.57 -10.25 -5.26
C ALA A 8 -14.10 -10.45 -4.84
N GLU A 9 -13.53 -11.62 -5.12
CA GLU A 9 -12.13 -11.92 -4.82
C GLU A 9 -11.16 -11.10 -5.69
N ALA A 10 -11.48 -10.92 -6.98
CA ALA A 10 -10.72 -10.06 -7.89
C ALA A 10 -10.78 -8.59 -7.46
N ALA A 11 -11.95 -8.09 -7.04
CA ALA A 11 -12.11 -6.74 -6.51
C ALA A 11 -11.34 -6.54 -5.20
N ALA A 12 -11.32 -7.54 -4.32
CA ALA A 12 -10.52 -7.51 -3.09
C ALA A 12 -9.01 -7.50 -3.39
N LYS A 13 -8.54 -8.30 -4.36
CA LYS A 13 -7.14 -8.28 -4.83
C LYS A 13 -6.77 -6.93 -5.46
N LYS A 14 -7.68 -6.31 -6.21
CA LYS A 14 -7.47 -4.99 -6.82
C LYS A 14 -7.39 -3.88 -5.77
N LYS A 15 -8.24 -3.94 -4.73
CA LYS A 15 -8.13 -3.04 -3.56
C LYS A 15 -6.81 -3.22 -2.81
N ARG A 16 -6.32 -4.45 -2.66
CA ARG A 16 -5.03 -4.75 -2.02
C ARG A 16 -3.81 -4.28 -2.82
N LYS A 17 -3.91 -4.23 -4.16
CA LYS A 17 -2.83 -3.75 -5.04
C LYS A 17 -2.73 -2.22 -5.14
N GLY A 18 -3.71 -1.47 -4.62
CA GLY A 18 -3.73 -0.02 -4.69
C GLY A 18 -4.03 0.53 -6.10
N PRO A 19 -4.04 1.87 -6.26
CA PRO A 19 -4.19 2.52 -7.57
C PRO A 19 -3.10 2.06 -8.53
N ALA A 20 -3.40 2.00 -9.83
CA ALA A 20 -2.38 1.76 -10.84
C ALA A 20 -1.45 2.98 -10.91
N LEU A 21 -0.30 2.88 -10.26
CA LEU A 21 0.74 3.90 -10.32
C LEU A 21 1.44 3.79 -11.67
N HIS A 22 1.48 4.90 -12.39
CA HIS A 22 2.14 4.98 -13.69
C HIS A 22 3.57 5.49 -13.57
N ASP A 23 4.41 5.07 -14.49
CA ASP A 23 5.81 5.46 -14.62
C ASP A 23 5.99 6.98 -14.77
N PHE A 24 5.15 7.63 -15.58
CA PHE A 24 5.15 9.08 -15.77
C PHE A 24 4.73 9.86 -14.52
N GLN A 25 4.24 9.20 -13.46
CA GLN A 25 3.97 9.84 -12.17
C GLN A 25 5.20 9.83 -11.25
N LEU A 26 6.33 9.28 -11.71
CA LEU A 26 7.65 9.33 -11.07
C LEU A 26 7.69 8.79 -9.63
N PHE A 27 6.76 7.89 -9.28
CA PHE A 27 6.82 7.17 -8.02
C PHE A 27 8.04 6.25 -7.95
N ASP A 28 8.60 6.05 -6.76
CA ASP A 28 9.53 4.96 -6.51
C ASP A 28 8.75 3.63 -6.45
N LEU A 29 8.40 3.11 -7.64
CA LEU A 29 7.56 1.92 -7.78
C LEU A 29 8.18 0.70 -7.11
N GLU A 30 9.51 0.57 -7.12
CA GLU A 30 10.21 -0.55 -6.48
C GLU A 30 9.95 -0.54 -4.97
N LYS A 31 10.20 0.59 -4.30
CA LYS A 31 9.96 0.70 -2.85
C LYS A 31 8.48 0.63 -2.49
N LEU A 32 7.59 1.25 -3.27
CA LEU A 32 6.14 1.15 -3.02
C LEU A 32 5.61 -0.27 -3.20
N ASN A 33 6.12 -1.01 -4.18
CA ASN A 33 5.80 -2.43 -4.36
C ASN A 33 6.34 -3.28 -3.20
N PHE A 34 7.52 -2.95 -2.66
CA PHE A 34 8.05 -3.59 -1.46
C PHE A 34 7.10 -3.43 -0.26
N TYR A 35 6.66 -2.20 0.04
CA TYR A 35 5.70 -1.98 1.13
C TYR A 35 4.36 -2.68 0.88
N THR A 36 3.85 -2.61 -0.35
CA THR A 36 2.60 -3.30 -0.73
C THR A 36 2.72 -4.81 -0.53
N LYS A 37 3.86 -5.41 -0.90
CA LYS A 37 4.11 -6.83 -0.65
C LYS A 37 4.15 -7.13 0.85
N LYS A 38 4.91 -6.34 1.62
CA LYS A 38 5.02 -6.49 3.08
C LYS A 38 3.67 -6.40 3.78
N GLU A 39 2.81 -5.45 3.39
CA GLU A 39 1.44 -5.34 3.92
C GLU A 39 0.59 -6.56 3.61
N ASN A 40 0.71 -7.11 2.39
CA ASN A 40 -0.01 -8.34 2.03
C ASN A 40 0.48 -9.54 2.86
N ASP A 41 1.79 -9.65 3.10
CA ASP A 41 2.37 -10.70 3.93
C ASP A 41 1.90 -10.59 5.39
N LEU A 42 1.94 -9.38 5.97
CA LEU A 42 1.40 -9.09 7.30
C LEU A 42 -0.10 -9.38 7.39
N LEU A 43 -0.88 -9.04 6.36
CA LEU A 43 -2.30 -9.35 6.31
C LEU A 43 -2.54 -10.86 6.33
N ASN A 44 -1.76 -11.63 5.57
CA ASN A 44 -1.85 -13.09 5.57
C ASN A 44 -1.48 -13.67 6.94
N GLN A 45 -0.41 -13.16 7.56
CA GLN A 45 0.00 -13.55 8.91
C GLN A 45 -1.11 -13.25 9.94
N LYS A 46 -1.72 -12.07 9.87
CA LYS A 46 -2.83 -11.68 10.74
C LYS A 46 -4.05 -12.58 10.54
N GLN A 47 -4.37 -12.95 9.30
CA GLN A 47 -5.46 -13.87 9.00
C GLN A 47 -5.21 -15.26 9.56
N GLU A 48 -3.98 -15.76 9.50
CA GLU A 48 -3.64 -17.06 10.06
C GLU A 48 -3.72 -17.05 11.59
N GLN A 49 -3.18 -16.01 12.23
CA GLN A 49 -3.26 -15.88 13.69
C GLN A 49 -4.71 -15.74 14.18
N LEU A 50 -5.58 -15.06 13.43
CA LEU A 50 -7.02 -15.02 13.72
C LEU A 50 -7.69 -16.40 13.64
N ARG A 51 -7.27 -17.26 12.71
CA ARG A 51 -7.74 -18.65 12.65
C ARG A 51 -7.28 -19.42 13.88
N THR A 52 -6.01 -19.30 14.26
CA THR A 52 -5.49 -19.94 15.47
C THR A 52 -6.24 -19.48 16.72
N ILE A 53 -6.48 -18.18 16.89
CA ILE A 53 -7.25 -17.63 18.02
C ILE A 53 -8.65 -18.25 18.05
N LYS A 54 -9.33 -18.30 16.90
CA LYS A 54 -10.67 -18.87 16.80
C LYS A 54 -10.68 -20.35 17.18
N ASP A 55 -9.69 -21.12 16.76
CA ASP A 55 -9.58 -22.54 17.10
C ASP A 55 -9.32 -22.75 18.59
N VAL A 56 -8.44 -21.93 19.20
CA VAL A 56 -8.19 -21.96 20.65
C VAL A 56 -9.46 -21.57 21.43
N GLN A 57 -10.19 -20.55 20.99
CA GLN A 57 -11.45 -20.15 21.60
C GLN A 57 -12.50 -21.26 21.51
N ASN A 58 -12.63 -21.91 20.36
CA ASN A 58 -13.55 -23.05 20.19
C ASN A 58 -13.18 -24.21 21.11
N ARG A 59 -11.88 -24.51 21.26
CA ARG A 59 -11.40 -25.51 22.24
C ARG A 59 -11.72 -25.11 23.67
N ALA A 60 -11.60 -23.83 24.02
CA ALA A 60 -11.94 -23.35 25.35
C ALA A 60 -13.43 -23.51 25.68
N LEU A 61 -14.33 -23.41 24.69
CA LEU A 61 -15.77 -23.60 24.89
C LEU A 61 -16.15 -25.04 25.28
N SER A 62 -15.43 -26.03 24.78
CA SER A 62 -15.67 -27.45 25.07
C SER A 62 -14.74 -28.01 26.16
N ALA A 63 -13.74 -27.24 26.59
CA ALA A 63 -12.79 -27.66 27.61
C ALA A 63 -13.42 -27.61 29.02
N PRO A 64 -13.13 -28.61 29.87
CA PRO A 64 -13.53 -28.58 31.26
C PRO A 64 -12.64 -27.61 32.07
N SER A 65 -13.17 -27.19 33.23
CA SER A 65 -12.52 -26.25 34.14
C SER A 65 -11.24 -26.84 34.74
N PHE A 66 -10.33 -25.95 35.15
CA PHE A 66 -9.16 -26.32 35.94
C PHE A 66 -9.53 -27.22 37.12
N GLY A 67 -8.75 -28.30 37.33
CA GLY A 67 -8.94 -29.25 38.43
C GLY A 67 -9.79 -30.49 38.12
N SER A 68 -10.41 -30.60 36.94
CA SER A 68 -11.22 -31.79 36.58
C SER A 68 -10.42 -32.94 35.95
N GLY A 69 -9.15 -33.12 36.35
CA GLY A 69 -8.27 -34.17 35.78
C GLY A 69 -7.80 -33.90 34.34
N VAL A 70 -7.88 -32.66 33.87
CA VAL A 70 -7.42 -32.25 32.53
C VAL A 70 -5.89 -32.22 32.46
N ALA A 71 -5.33 -32.64 31.34
CA ALA A 71 -3.90 -32.47 31.08
C ALA A 71 -3.51 -30.98 31.11
N PRO A 72 -2.34 -30.61 31.66
CA PRO A 72 -1.85 -29.23 31.67
C PRO A 72 -1.89 -28.58 30.28
N GLY A 73 -2.30 -27.31 30.21
CA GLY A 73 -2.44 -26.56 28.96
C GLY A 73 -3.75 -26.80 28.19
N ASN A 74 -4.64 -27.65 28.68
CA ASN A 74 -5.94 -27.95 28.04
C ASN A 74 -7.14 -27.56 28.89
N SER A 75 -6.94 -26.95 30.06
CA SER A 75 -8.07 -26.40 30.83
C SER A 75 -8.69 -25.19 30.12
N ARG A 76 -9.97 -24.95 30.40
CA ARG A 76 -10.68 -23.79 29.87
C ARG A 76 -9.96 -22.47 30.14
N GLU A 77 -9.48 -22.28 31.37
CA GLU A 77 -8.83 -21.04 31.82
C GLU A 77 -7.49 -20.82 31.11
N GLU A 78 -6.68 -21.87 30.93
CA GLU A 78 -5.40 -21.80 30.20
C GLU A 78 -5.61 -21.48 28.72
N LEU A 79 -6.60 -22.10 28.08
CA LEU A 79 -6.93 -21.84 26.67
C LEU A 79 -7.47 -20.41 26.47
N GLN A 80 -8.29 -19.91 27.41
CA GLN A 80 -8.74 -18.52 27.39
C GLN A 80 -7.57 -17.54 27.51
N LYS A 81 -6.62 -17.82 28.43
CA LYS A 81 -5.41 -17.02 28.59
C LYS A 81 -4.57 -17.01 27.31
N LEU A 82 -4.35 -18.18 26.70
CA LEU A 82 -3.63 -18.30 25.43
C LEU A 82 -4.32 -17.50 24.31
N ALA A 83 -5.65 -17.61 24.19
CA ALA A 83 -6.40 -16.83 23.20
C ALA A 83 -6.26 -15.31 23.42
N ALA A 84 -6.23 -14.85 24.66
CA ALA A 84 -6.03 -13.44 25.00
C ALA A 84 -4.62 -12.96 24.62
N GLU A 85 -3.58 -13.74 24.93
CA GLU A 85 -2.18 -13.43 24.55
C GLU A 85 -1.98 -13.40 23.03
N LEU A 86 -2.55 -14.37 22.31
CA LEU A 86 -2.54 -14.39 20.85
C LEU A 86 -3.30 -13.21 20.25
N THR A 87 -4.40 -12.78 20.88
CA THR A 87 -5.16 -11.59 20.45
C THR A 87 -4.35 -10.31 20.66
N ALA A 88 -3.67 -10.16 21.79
CA ALA A 88 -2.82 -9.00 22.08
C ALA A 88 -1.68 -8.86 21.06
N SER A 89 -1.07 -9.97 20.66
CA SER A 89 0.00 -9.95 19.63
C SER A 89 -0.51 -9.65 18.21
N LEU A 90 -1.81 -9.57 17.94
CA LEU A 90 -2.31 -9.10 16.63
C LEU A 90 -1.98 -7.63 16.36
N GLU A 91 -1.80 -6.83 17.41
CA GLU A 91 -1.49 -5.40 17.28
C GLU A 91 -0.11 -5.16 16.69
N THR A 92 0.80 -6.11 16.81
CA THR A 92 2.16 -6.02 16.28
C THR A 92 2.26 -6.46 14.82
N ILE A 93 1.20 -7.07 14.25
CA ILE A 93 1.18 -7.56 12.86
C ILE A 93 0.66 -6.46 11.94
N LYS A 94 1.46 -5.39 11.82
CA LYS A 94 1.24 -4.25 10.92
C LYS A 94 2.60 -3.63 10.58
N LEU A 95 2.63 -2.69 9.64
CA LEU A 95 3.84 -1.90 9.39
C LEU A 95 4.23 -1.13 10.65
N THR A 96 5.53 -0.91 10.83
CA THR A 96 6.00 -0.03 11.91
C THR A 96 5.67 1.42 11.58
N GLU A 97 5.68 2.30 12.58
CA GLU A 97 5.43 3.74 12.36
C GLU A 97 6.44 4.36 11.38
N GLU A 98 7.70 3.94 11.46
CA GLU A 98 8.76 4.35 10.53
C GLU A 98 8.44 3.92 9.09
N GLU A 99 7.97 2.69 8.90
CA GLU A 99 7.62 2.16 7.59
C GLU A 99 6.39 2.82 6.99
N GLU A 100 5.39 3.11 7.82
CA GLU A 100 4.22 3.89 7.40
C GLU A 100 4.61 5.31 6.99
N ALA A 101 5.50 5.97 7.76
CA ALA A 101 6.00 7.29 7.45
C ALA A 101 6.82 7.32 6.15
N ASP A 102 7.70 6.34 5.95
CA ASP A 102 8.47 6.23 4.71
C ASP A 102 7.58 5.96 3.50
N LYS A 103 6.60 5.06 3.64
CA LYS A 103 5.61 4.81 2.58
C LYS A 103 4.83 6.08 2.25
N ALA A 104 4.40 6.84 3.26
CA ALA A 104 3.70 8.11 3.06
C ALA A 104 4.60 9.14 2.36
N ARG A 105 5.88 9.23 2.72
CA ARG A 105 6.87 10.09 2.05
C ARG A 105 7.04 9.71 0.58
N LEU A 106 7.19 8.43 0.26
CA LEU A 106 7.32 7.95 -1.13
C LEU A 106 6.08 8.25 -1.98
N LEU A 107 4.88 8.16 -1.38
CA LEU A 107 3.64 8.55 -2.04
C LEU A 107 3.54 10.06 -2.24
N ALA A 108 4.02 10.84 -1.27
CA ALA A 108 4.04 12.30 -1.35
C ALA A 108 5.04 12.83 -2.38
N GLU A 109 6.14 12.12 -2.64
CA GLU A 109 7.19 12.50 -3.61
C GLU A 109 6.71 12.40 -5.07
N GLY A 110 5.83 11.43 -5.37
CA GLY A 110 5.30 11.23 -6.72
C GLY A 110 4.22 12.24 -7.13
N PHE A 111 3.62 12.00 -8.29
CA PHE A 111 2.69 12.92 -8.95
C PHE A 111 1.36 12.23 -9.28
N PRO A 112 0.52 11.92 -8.27
CA PRO A 112 -0.75 11.20 -8.49
C PRO A 112 -1.71 11.95 -9.41
N ASP A 113 -1.66 13.29 -9.39
CA ASP A 113 -2.54 14.16 -10.18
C ASP A 113 -2.02 14.44 -11.60
N TRP A 114 -0.89 13.85 -11.99
CA TRP A 114 -0.41 13.90 -13.35
C TRP A 114 -1.04 12.78 -14.16
N SER A 115 -1.73 13.15 -15.24
CA SER A 115 -2.33 12.23 -16.19
C SER A 115 -1.39 11.95 -17.37
N ARG A 116 -1.74 10.94 -18.18
CA ARG A 116 -1.01 10.66 -19.43
C ARG A 116 -1.06 11.85 -20.41
N LYS A 117 -2.15 12.64 -20.40
CA LYS A 117 -2.28 13.84 -21.23
C LYS A 117 -1.26 14.89 -20.77
N ASP A 118 -1.16 15.12 -19.46
CA ASP A 118 -0.25 16.11 -18.89
C ASP A 118 1.20 15.76 -19.20
N TYR A 119 1.57 14.50 -19.01
CA TYR A 119 2.89 13.99 -19.37
C TYR A 119 3.24 14.22 -20.85
N ARG A 120 2.30 13.89 -21.76
CA ARG A 120 2.52 14.10 -23.21
C ARG A 120 2.71 15.57 -23.54
N ASN A 121 1.87 16.46 -23.00
CA ASN A 121 1.98 17.89 -23.24
C ASN A 121 3.29 18.46 -22.66
N PHE A 122 3.73 17.97 -21.51
CA PHE A 122 5.03 18.29 -20.94
C PHE A 122 6.19 17.87 -21.85
N CYS A 123 6.18 16.63 -22.38
CA CYS A 123 7.20 16.18 -23.33
C CYS A 123 7.18 16.99 -24.63
N THR A 124 6.02 17.28 -25.19
CA THR A 124 5.90 18.11 -26.39
C THR A 124 6.41 19.54 -26.17
N ALA A 125 6.14 20.14 -25.01
CA ALA A 125 6.68 21.45 -24.65
C ALA A 125 8.21 21.42 -24.50
N LEU A 126 8.75 20.35 -23.89
CA LEU A 126 10.20 20.10 -23.78
C LEU A 126 10.87 19.95 -25.16
N GLU A 127 10.26 19.20 -26.07
CA GLU A 127 10.76 18.99 -27.43
C GLU A 127 10.76 20.29 -28.26
N ARG A 128 9.74 21.15 -28.06
CA ARG A 128 9.58 22.41 -28.78
C ARG A 128 10.57 23.48 -28.35
N HIS A 129 10.72 23.68 -27.03
CA HIS A 129 11.48 24.81 -26.48
C HIS A 129 12.87 24.41 -25.98
N GLY A 130 13.11 23.11 -25.80
CA GLY A 130 14.34 22.60 -25.20
C GLY A 130 14.37 22.79 -23.68
N ARG A 131 15.20 22.01 -22.99
CA ARG A 131 15.23 21.93 -21.51
C ARG A 131 15.67 23.21 -20.78
N TYR A 132 16.20 24.22 -21.47
CA TYR A 132 16.72 25.42 -20.83
C TYR A 132 15.71 26.56 -20.77
N ASP A 133 14.64 26.52 -21.58
CA ASP A 133 13.59 27.53 -21.59
C ASP A 133 12.38 27.07 -20.76
N PHE A 134 12.57 27.03 -19.43
CA PHE A 134 11.52 26.61 -18.50
C PHE A 134 10.29 27.51 -18.56
N ASP A 135 10.44 28.82 -18.81
CA ASP A 135 9.31 29.74 -18.86
C ASP A 135 8.38 29.44 -20.06
N ALA A 136 8.95 29.15 -21.24
CA ALA A 136 8.16 28.74 -22.40
C ALA A 136 7.48 27.39 -22.19
N ILE A 137 8.18 26.41 -21.59
CA ILE A 137 7.61 25.11 -21.23
C ILE A 137 6.45 25.28 -20.25
N CYS A 138 6.66 26.03 -19.18
CA CYS A 138 5.66 26.26 -18.16
C CYS A 138 4.40 26.89 -18.74
N ARG A 139 4.55 27.91 -19.60
CA ARG A 139 3.41 28.55 -20.27
C ARG A 139 2.61 27.55 -21.12
N ASP A 140 3.28 26.76 -21.94
CA ASP A 140 2.61 25.78 -22.81
C ASP A 140 1.90 24.69 -21.99
N VAL A 141 2.57 24.15 -20.96
CA VAL A 141 1.99 23.11 -20.10
C VAL A 141 0.81 23.67 -19.29
N THR A 142 0.93 24.87 -18.71
CA THR A 142 -0.20 25.53 -18.01
C THR A 142 -1.39 25.72 -18.96
N ASN A 143 -1.17 26.18 -20.19
CA ASN A 143 -2.25 26.39 -21.16
C ASN A 143 -3.00 25.10 -21.51
N GLU A 144 -2.28 23.98 -21.61
CA GLU A 144 -2.85 22.70 -22.07
C GLU A 144 -3.43 21.81 -20.96
N THR A 145 -2.91 21.97 -19.74
CA THR A 145 -3.20 21.08 -18.59
C THR A 145 -3.89 21.80 -17.43
N GLY A 146 -3.81 23.14 -17.38
CA GLY A 146 -4.30 23.94 -16.26
C GLY A 146 -3.44 23.85 -14.99
N LYS A 147 -2.30 23.15 -15.02
CA LYS A 147 -1.38 23.05 -13.88
C LYS A 147 -0.69 24.37 -13.62
N ASP A 148 -0.46 24.66 -12.34
CA ASP A 148 0.22 25.89 -11.95
C ASP A 148 1.74 25.81 -12.16
N ARG A 149 2.41 26.95 -12.09
CA ARG A 149 3.86 27.05 -12.29
C ARG A 149 4.64 26.22 -11.26
N ALA A 150 4.20 26.16 -10.01
CA ALA A 150 4.90 25.45 -8.95
C ALA A 150 4.81 23.92 -9.15
N GLU A 151 3.64 23.42 -9.54
CA GLU A 151 3.42 22.01 -9.90
C GLU A 151 4.29 21.59 -11.09
N ILE A 152 4.34 22.43 -12.14
CA ILE A 152 5.15 22.17 -13.33
C ILE A 152 6.64 22.22 -12.99
N GLN A 153 7.07 23.19 -12.19
CA GLN A 153 8.47 23.28 -11.74
C GLN A 153 8.88 22.06 -10.93
N ARG A 154 8.03 21.63 -10.00
CA ARG A 154 8.26 20.44 -9.18
C ARG A 154 8.38 19.20 -10.06
N TYR A 155 7.47 19.01 -11.02
CA TYR A 155 7.51 17.89 -11.95
C TYR A 155 8.75 17.94 -12.85
N PHE A 156 9.10 19.11 -13.37
CA PHE A 156 10.28 19.30 -14.22
C PHE A 156 11.57 18.87 -13.51
N VAL A 157 11.78 19.31 -12.26
CA VAL A 157 12.95 18.92 -11.47
C VAL A 157 12.96 17.41 -11.20
N ALA A 158 11.82 16.85 -10.79
CA ALA A 158 11.71 15.42 -10.52
C ALA A 158 11.93 14.58 -11.78
N PHE A 159 11.40 15.01 -12.92
CA PHE A 159 11.55 14.33 -14.21
C PHE A 159 13.02 14.21 -14.57
N PHE A 160 13.80 15.29 -14.58
CA PHE A 160 15.22 15.19 -14.91
C PHE A 160 16.07 14.47 -13.85
N THR A 161 15.60 14.38 -12.60
CA THR A 161 16.27 13.60 -11.55
C THR A 161 16.00 12.10 -11.67
N HIS A 162 14.83 11.72 -12.20
CA HIS A 162 14.32 10.35 -12.16
C HIS A 162 13.86 9.79 -13.51
N TYR A 163 14.16 10.45 -14.63
CA TYR A 163 13.69 10.06 -15.97
C TYR A 163 14.07 8.63 -16.35
N THR A 164 15.15 8.08 -15.80
CA THR A 164 15.57 6.69 -16.02
C THR A 164 14.59 5.65 -15.47
N ARG A 165 13.67 6.07 -14.58
CA ARG A 165 12.58 5.25 -14.05
C ARG A 165 11.34 5.23 -14.95
N VAL A 166 11.26 6.16 -15.90
CA VAL A 166 10.19 6.21 -16.91
C VAL A 166 10.54 5.21 -18.02
N GLN A 167 9.65 4.26 -18.33
CA GLN A 167 9.91 3.14 -19.26
C GLN A 167 8.88 3.08 -20.38
#